data_AF-A0A9X3MPL9-F1
#
_entry.id   AF-A0A9X3MPL9-F1
#
_cell.length_a   1.000
_cell.length_b   1.000
_cell.length_c   1.000
_cell.angle_alpha   90.00
_cell.angle_beta   90.00
_cell.angle_gamma   90.00
#
_symmetry.space_group_name_H-M   'P 1'
#
loop_
_entity.id
_entity.type
_entity.pdbx_description
1 polymer ?
#
loop_
_entity_poly.entity_id
_entity_poly.type
_entity_poly.pdbx_seq_one_letter_code
_entity_poly.pdbx_strand_id
1 'polypeptide(L)'
;MNLPEHGTRDKAFRDMVTTIERGFYWKQSQLPDVPRWTQMIGMGSHGGRGLFIVGVTTNDEWEAEPDGDVFKHRLPVAWARVIYENPSALQAVKAVPSRFNERFGAELSHKEYRQIVQLVLDGEALDMDVGALAR
;
A
#
# COMPACT_ATOMS: atom_id res chain seq x y z
N MET A 1 -5.10 -2.69 15.39
CA MET A 1 -6.40 -3.34 15.67
C MET A 1 -7.38 -2.84 14.60
N ASN A 2 -7.90 -3.73 13.75
CA ASN A 2 -8.86 -3.35 12.70
C ASN A 2 -10.21 -3.06 13.36
N LEU A 3 -10.53 -1.78 13.58
CA LEU A 3 -11.83 -1.40 14.11
C LEU A 3 -12.89 -1.45 12.99
N PRO A 4 -14.16 -1.78 13.31
CA PRO A 4 -15.27 -1.90 12.35
C PRO A 4 -15.59 -0.61 11.55
N GLU A 5 -14.92 0.50 11.85
CA GLU A 5 -15.33 1.84 11.47
C GLU A 5 -14.74 2.36 10.14
N HIS A 6 -13.79 1.67 9.50
CA HIS A 6 -13.24 2.10 8.18
C HIS A 6 -14.07 1.62 6.97
N GLY A 7 -15.39 1.44 7.14
CA GLY A 7 -16.23 0.77 6.15
C GLY A 7 -16.56 1.53 4.85
N THR A 8 -16.34 2.85 4.76
CA THR A 8 -16.80 3.69 3.64
C THR A 8 -15.68 4.07 2.66
N ARG A 9 -16.01 4.33 1.38
CA ARG A 9 -15.06 4.79 0.34
C ARG A 9 -14.24 6.00 0.78
N ASP A 10 -14.87 7.04 1.32
CA ASP A 10 -14.16 8.27 1.73
C ASP A 10 -13.15 8.05 2.86
N LYS A 11 -13.47 7.13 3.78
CA LYS A 11 -12.53 6.73 4.84
C LYS A 11 -11.35 5.96 4.25
N ALA A 12 -11.60 5.00 3.36
CA ALA A 12 -10.54 4.28 2.66
C ALA A 12 -9.65 5.23 1.85
N PHE A 13 -10.23 6.24 1.17
CA PHE A 13 -9.48 7.27 0.46
C PHE A 13 -8.61 8.11 1.40
N ARG A 14 -9.15 8.59 2.53
CA ARG A 14 -8.39 9.35 3.54
C ARG A 14 -7.26 8.53 4.17
N ASP A 15 -7.47 7.24 4.38
CA ASP A 15 -6.44 6.33 4.87
C ASP A 15 -5.29 6.19 3.85
N MET A 16 -5.61 6.18 2.55
CA MET A 16 -4.61 6.18 1.47
C MET A 16 -3.83 7.49 1.39
N VAL A 17 -4.52 8.64 1.48
CA VAL A 17 -3.87 9.95 1.59
C VAL A 17 -2.91 9.99 2.77
N THR A 18 -3.37 9.53 3.94
CA THR A 18 -2.54 9.47 5.16
C THR A 18 -1.32 8.58 4.97
N THR A 19 -1.46 7.48 4.22
CA THR A 19 -0.34 6.57 3.90
C THR A 19 0.70 7.25 3.02
N ILE A 20 0.25 7.99 2.00
CA ILE A 20 1.12 8.77 1.11
C ILE A 20 1.86 9.84 1.92
N GLU A 21 1.14 10.62 2.73
CA GLU A 21 1.71 11.71 3.54
C GLU A 21 2.73 11.22 4.58
N ARG A 22 2.52 10.03 5.15
CA ARG A 22 3.45 9.42 6.10
C ARG A 22 4.73 8.93 5.44
N GLY A 23 4.69 8.53 4.17
CA GLY A 23 5.88 8.15 3.41
C GLY A 23 6.57 6.86 3.90
N PHE A 24 5.85 5.95 4.56
CA PHE A 24 6.40 4.66 4.98
C PHE A 24 5.36 3.54 4.90
N TYR A 25 5.86 2.30 4.91
CA TYR A 25 5.10 1.07 5.08
C TYR A 25 5.35 0.46 6.47
N TRP A 26 4.29 -0.05 7.10
CA TRP A 26 4.35 -0.72 8.40
C TRP A 26 4.21 -2.23 8.27
N LYS A 27 5.11 -2.99 8.90
CA LYS A 27 4.98 -4.45 9.03
C LYS A 27 5.30 -4.88 10.47
N GLN A 28 4.49 -5.78 11.00
CA GLN A 28 4.84 -6.56 12.19
C GLN A 28 5.45 -7.88 11.69
N SER A 29 6.77 -7.97 11.66
CA SER A 29 7.49 -9.16 11.19
C SER A 29 8.89 -9.18 11.78
N GLN A 30 9.44 -10.37 11.98
CA GLN A 30 10.79 -10.56 12.53
C GLN A 30 11.89 -10.53 11.46
N LEU A 31 11.56 -10.32 10.19
CA LEU A 31 12.52 -10.45 9.10
C LEU A 31 12.62 -9.17 8.26
N PRO A 32 13.85 -8.65 8.02
CA PRO A 32 14.10 -7.56 7.09
C PRO A 32 14.07 -8.09 5.64
N ASP A 33 12.86 -8.35 5.14
CA ASP A 33 12.67 -9.07 3.86
C ASP A 33 12.58 -8.18 2.62
N VAL A 34 12.65 -6.87 2.78
CA VAL A 34 12.29 -5.90 1.73
C VAL A 34 13.48 -4.98 1.45
N PRO A 35 14.26 -5.26 0.39
CA PRO A 35 15.37 -4.42 -0.03
C PRO A 35 14.90 -3.04 -0.51
N ARG A 36 15.81 -2.06 -0.45
CA ARG A 36 15.67 -0.78 -1.14
C ARG A 36 15.31 -1.00 -2.62
N TRP A 37 14.52 -0.07 -3.17
CA TRP A 37 14.03 -0.09 -4.55
C TRP A 37 13.01 -1.18 -4.87
N THR A 38 12.60 -1.98 -3.88
CA THR A 38 11.45 -2.85 -4.02
C THR A 38 10.22 -2.00 -4.29
N GLN A 39 9.53 -2.30 -5.39
CA GLN A 39 8.28 -1.66 -5.73
C GLN A 39 7.18 -2.10 -4.77
N MET A 40 6.22 -1.22 -4.52
CA MET A 40 5.14 -1.37 -3.56
C MET A 40 3.80 -0.98 -4.22
N ILE A 41 2.73 -1.63 -3.80
CA ILE A 41 1.35 -1.36 -4.12
C ILE A 41 0.68 -1.31 -2.75
N GLY A 42 0.25 -0.14 -2.32
CA GLY A 42 -0.56 0.01 -1.12
C GLY A 42 -2.02 -0.22 -1.46
N MET A 43 -2.77 -0.79 -0.51
CA MET A 43 -4.21 -0.97 -0.60
C MET A 43 -4.89 -0.29 0.58
N GLY A 44 -6.04 0.33 0.33
CA GLY A 44 -6.83 0.98 1.38
C GLY A 44 -7.32 -0.01 2.45
N SER A 45 -7.78 0.55 3.57
CA SER A 45 -8.32 -0.21 4.71
C SER A 45 -9.43 -1.22 4.32
N HIS A 46 -9.52 -2.33 5.07
CA HIS A 46 -10.48 -3.45 4.87
C HIS A 46 -10.39 -4.17 3.52
N GLY A 47 -9.18 -4.30 3.00
CA GLY A 47 -8.95 -5.01 1.74
C GLY A 47 -9.28 -4.13 0.54
N GLY A 48 -8.82 -2.89 0.55
CA GLY A 48 -8.62 -2.08 -0.64
C GLY A 48 -9.84 -1.33 -1.13
N ARG A 49 -11.07 -1.85 -1.08
CA ARG A 49 -12.25 -1.25 -1.75
C ARG A 49 -12.04 -0.92 -3.25
N GLY A 50 -10.97 -1.45 -3.86
CA GLY A 50 -10.52 -1.05 -5.19
C GLY A 50 -9.62 0.19 -5.22
N LEU A 51 -9.25 0.78 -4.09
CA LEU A 51 -8.30 1.88 -4.01
C LEU A 51 -6.87 1.35 -3.84
N PHE A 52 -5.97 1.86 -4.68
CA PHE A 52 -4.57 1.47 -4.72
C PHE A 52 -3.66 2.69 -4.81
N ILE A 53 -2.44 2.56 -4.29
CA ILE A 53 -1.33 3.49 -4.53
C ILE A 53 -0.13 2.66 -4.97
N VAL A 54 0.76 3.25 -5.76
CA VAL A 54 2.02 2.63 -6.13
C VAL A 54 3.17 3.39 -5.46
N GLY A 55 4.27 2.69 -5.17
CA GLY A 55 5.43 3.32 -4.55
C GLY A 55 6.69 2.49 -4.69
N VAL A 56 7.77 3.00 -4.13
CA VAL A 56 9.06 2.31 -4.11
C VAL A 56 9.76 2.54 -2.77
N THR A 57 10.29 1.47 -2.20
CA THR A 57 11.08 1.56 -0.96
C THR A 57 12.35 2.37 -1.20
N THR A 58 12.66 3.26 -0.27
CA THR A 58 13.79 4.21 -0.42
C THR A 58 14.97 3.87 0.48
N ASN A 59 14.77 2.98 1.44
CA ASN A 59 15.79 2.45 2.33
C ASN A 59 15.69 0.91 2.37
N ASP A 60 16.75 0.24 2.79
CA ASP A 60 16.80 -1.19 3.10
C ASP A 60 16.74 -1.46 4.61
N GLU A 61 17.01 -0.45 5.42
CA GLU A 61 16.92 -0.52 6.88
C GLU A 61 15.50 -0.28 7.39
N TRP A 62 15.09 -1.13 8.32
CA TRP A 62 13.84 -0.98 9.06
C TRP A 62 14.09 -0.20 10.35
N GLU A 63 13.33 0.86 10.57
CA GLU A 63 13.46 1.63 11.80
C GLU A 63 12.53 1.05 12.86
N ALA A 64 13.07 0.76 14.05
CA ALA A 64 12.32 0.22 15.17
C ALA A 64 11.56 1.34 15.89
N GLU A 65 10.28 1.12 16.21
CA GLU A 65 9.52 2.04 17.06
C GLU A 65 9.35 1.56 18.51
N PRO A 66 9.45 2.48 19.49
CA PRO A 66 9.45 2.14 20.90
C PRO A 66 8.01 1.92 21.40
N ASP A 67 7.46 0.73 21.21
CA ASP A 67 6.15 0.38 21.77
C ASP A 67 5.94 -1.15 21.94
N GLY A 68 6.47 -1.70 23.05
CA GLY A 68 6.21 -3.07 23.52
C GLY A 68 6.86 -4.21 22.71
N ASP A 69 6.67 -5.46 23.16
CA ASP A 69 7.31 -6.73 22.74
C ASP A 69 7.12 -7.14 21.25
N VAL A 70 6.65 -6.26 20.39
CA VAL A 70 6.48 -6.51 18.96
C VAL A 70 7.34 -5.51 18.21
N PHE A 71 8.37 -5.99 17.52
CA PHE A 71 9.16 -5.15 16.62
C PHE A 71 8.24 -4.55 15.53
N LYS A 72 7.77 -3.33 15.76
CA LYS A 72 7.08 -2.50 14.78
C LYS A 72 8.18 -1.88 13.94
N HIS A 73 8.32 -2.39 12.72
CA HIS A 73 9.32 -1.91 11.79
C HIS A 73 8.65 -0.97 10.78
N ARG A 74 9.18 0.24 10.63
CA ARG A 74 8.81 1.18 9.55
C ARG A 74 9.85 1.14 8.44
N LEU A 75 9.38 1.05 7.20
CA LEU A 75 10.21 1.12 6.00
C LEU A 75 9.84 2.35 5.18
N PRO A 76 10.75 3.30 4.95
CA PRO A 76 10.49 4.46 4.10
C PRO A 76 10.11 4.07 2.66
N VAL A 77 9.03 4.66 2.15
CA VAL A 77 8.49 4.43 0.79
C VAL A 77 8.16 5.76 0.14
N ALA A 78 8.68 5.98 -1.07
CA ALA A 78 8.25 7.05 -1.94
C ALA A 78 6.96 6.60 -2.64
N TRP A 79 5.82 7.05 -2.14
CA TRP A 79 4.51 6.80 -2.75
C TRP A 79 4.23 7.79 -3.88
N ALA A 80 3.55 7.33 -4.93
CA ALA A 80 2.94 8.21 -5.92
C ALA A 80 1.82 9.02 -5.25
N ARG A 81 1.72 10.31 -5.61
CA ARG A 81 0.65 11.22 -5.14
C ARG A 81 -0.67 11.04 -5.91
N VAL A 82 -0.95 9.81 -6.35
CA VAL A 82 -2.13 9.46 -7.13
C VAL A 82 -2.72 8.20 -6.54
N ILE A 83 -4.02 8.23 -6.29
CA ILE A 83 -4.79 7.07 -5.83
C ILE A 83 -5.56 6.51 -7.02
N TYR A 84 -5.46 5.23 -7.27
CA TYR A 84 -6.15 4.56 -8.38
C TYR A 84 -7.37 3.83 -7.85
N GLU A 85 -8.55 4.11 -8.42
CA GLU A 85 -9.77 3.37 -8.14
C GLU A 85 -10.05 2.35 -9.24
N ASN A 86 -9.86 1.06 -8.92
CA ASN A 86 -10.22 -0.07 -9.75
C ASN A 86 -10.84 -1.21 -8.92
N PRO A 87 -12.16 -1.17 -8.63
CA PRO A 87 -12.83 -2.23 -7.87
C PRO A 87 -12.71 -3.63 -8.51
N SER A 88 -12.62 -3.71 -9.84
CA SER A 88 -12.49 -4.98 -10.56
C SER A 88 -11.12 -5.65 -10.36
N ALA A 89 -10.06 -4.87 -10.18
CA ALA A 89 -8.72 -5.38 -9.90
C ALA A 89 -8.59 -5.95 -8.48
N LEU A 90 -9.54 -5.66 -7.59
CA LEU A 90 -9.39 -5.94 -6.17
C LEU A 90 -9.12 -7.42 -5.85
N GLN A 91 -9.88 -8.33 -6.45
CA GLN A 91 -9.67 -9.76 -6.18
C GLN A 91 -8.37 -10.26 -6.78
N ALA A 92 -7.98 -9.76 -7.96
CA ALA A 92 -6.72 -10.13 -8.59
C ALA A 92 -5.52 -9.66 -7.74
N VAL A 93 -5.53 -8.41 -7.27
CA VAL A 93 -4.45 -7.86 -6.43
C VAL A 93 -4.43 -8.53 -5.05
N LYS A 94 -5.58 -8.88 -4.46
CA LYS A 94 -5.64 -9.62 -3.19
C LYS A 94 -5.22 -11.08 -3.29
N ALA A 95 -5.42 -11.72 -4.44
CA ALA A 95 -5.07 -13.11 -4.66
C ALA A 95 -3.54 -13.31 -4.78
N VAL A 96 -2.79 -12.23 -5.01
CA VAL A 96 -1.34 -12.23 -5.07
C VAL A 96 -0.79 -12.43 -3.66
N PRO A 97 -0.19 -13.59 -3.36
CA PRO A 97 0.62 -13.69 -2.17
C PRO A 97 1.83 -12.77 -2.41
N SER A 98 2.03 -11.75 -1.58
CA SER A 98 3.32 -11.07 -1.27
C SER A 98 3.31 -9.55 -1.23
N ARG A 99 4.27 -9.05 -0.43
CA ARG A 99 4.86 -7.71 -0.19
C ARG A 99 3.97 -6.47 -0.18
N PHE A 100 2.88 -6.48 -0.91
CA PHE A 100 1.98 -5.36 -1.18
C PHE A 100 0.83 -5.24 -0.19
N ASN A 101 0.41 -6.33 0.47
CA ASN A 101 -0.71 -6.27 1.41
C ASN A 101 -0.45 -6.90 2.76
N GLU A 102 0.12 -8.11 2.86
CA GLU A 102 0.35 -8.73 4.16
C GLU A 102 1.33 -9.93 4.08
N ARG A 103 2.27 -9.93 5.03
CA ARG A 103 2.91 -11.06 5.75
C ARG A 103 3.90 -12.05 5.11
N PHE A 104 3.95 -12.36 3.82
CA PHE A 104 4.98 -13.33 3.35
C PHE A 104 5.58 -13.02 1.96
N GLY A 105 6.87 -13.34 1.79
CA GLY A 105 7.55 -13.26 0.50
C GLY A 105 6.99 -14.31 -0.45
N ALA A 106 6.51 -13.87 -1.60
CA ALA A 106 6.23 -14.76 -2.71
C ALA A 106 6.99 -14.25 -3.92
N GLU A 107 7.36 -15.19 -4.77
CA GLU A 107 8.10 -14.95 -5.99
C GLU A 107 7.08 -14.78 -7.12
N LEU A 108 6.93 -13.54 -7.59
CA LEU A 108 6.19 -13.27 -8.83
C LEU A 108 7.17 -13.28 -10.00
N SER A 109 6.75 -13.84 -11.13
CA SER A 109 7.44 -13.57 -12.39
C SER A 109 7.31 -12.09 -12.75
N HIS A 110 8.25 -11.59 -13.54
CA HIS A 110 8.20 -10.22 -14.06
C HIS A 110 6.90 -9.96 -14.86
N LYS A 111 6.36 -10.98 -15.54
CA LYS A 111 5.10 -10.87 -16.27
C LYS A 111 3.92 -10.63 -15.33
N GLU A 112 3.80 -11.43 -14.26
CA GLU A 112 2.73 -11.29 -13.27
C GLU A 112 2.82 -9.94 -12.56
N TYR A 113 4.03 -9.52 -12.18
CA TYR A 113 4.26 -8.20 -11.61
C TYR A 113 3.75 -7.08 -12.52
N ARG A 114 4.12 -7.09 -13.80
CA ARG A 114 3.66 -6.09 -14.78
C ARG A 114 2.14 -6.10 -14.93
N GLN A 115 1.53 -7.27 -14.97
CA GLN A 115 0.07 -7.38 -15.11
C GLN A 115 -0.65 -6.77 -13.90
N ILE A 116 -0.16 -6.99 -12.68
CA ILE A 116 -0.75 -6.40 -11.47
C ILE A 116 -0.60 -4.89 -11.48
N VAL A 117 0.60 -4.37 -11.81
CA VAL A 117 0.82 -2.93 -11.90
C VAL A 117 -0.09 -2.32 -12.97
N GLN A 118 -0.20 -2.94 -14.14
CA GLN A 118 -1.08 -2.46 -15.21
C GLN A 118 -2.54 -2.43 -14.75
N LEU A 119 -3.02 -3.49 -14.09
CA LEU A 119 -4.39 -3.53 -13.55
C LEU A 119 -4.67 -2.37 -12.59
N VAL A 120 -3.70 -1.99 -11.76
CA VAL A 120 -3.82 -0.83 -10.88
C VAL A 120 -3.87 0.47 -11.70
N LEU A 121 -2.96 0.63 -12.66
CA LEU A 121 -2.83 1.84 -13.47
C LEU A 121 -3.99 2.04 -14.47
N ASP A 122 -4.69 0.98 -14.84
CA ASP A 122 -5.92 1.03 -15.65
C ASP A 122 -7.13 1.58 -14.87
N GLY A 123 -7.00 1.77 -13.55
CA GLY A 123 -8.01 2.38 -12.70
C GLY A 123 -8.21 3.88 -12.94
N GLU A 124 -9.31 4.41 -12.41
CA GLU A 124 -9.54 5.85 -12.39
C GLU A 124 -8.51 6.54 -11.48
N ALA A 125 -7.74 7.47 -12.04
CA ALA A 125 -6.74 8.22 -11.29
C ALA A 125 -7.40 9.38 -10.52
N LEU A 126 -7.27 9.33 -9.19
CA LEU A 126 -7.70 10.36 -8.26
C LEU A 126 -6.45 11.14 -7.81
N ASP A 127 -6.28 12.33 -8.37
CA ASP A 127 -5.20 13.24 -7.99
C ASP A 127 -5.47 13.84 -6.61
N MET A 128 -4.50 13.72 -5.70
CA MET A 128 -4.59 14.27 -4.35
C MET A 128 -4.70 15.80 -4.34
N ASP A 129 -4.08 16.48 -5.30
CA ASP A 129 -4.01 17.94 -5.33
C ASP A 129 -5.29 18.56 -5.92
N VAL A 130 -6.04 17.81 -6.75
CA VAL A 130 -7.33 18.24 -7.31
C VAL A 130 -8.49 18.04 -6.30
N GLY A 131 -8.34 17.13 -5.34
CA GLY A 131 -9.29 16.91 -4.24
C GLY A 131 -9.19 17.93 -3.08
N ALA A 132 -8.16 18.78 -3.06
CA ALA A 132 -8.03 19.87 -2.08
C ALA A 132 -8.91 21.09 -2.41
N LEU A 133 -9.48 21.15 -3.62
CA LEU A 133 -10.37 22.22 -4.09
C LEU A 133 -11.85 21.81 -4.00
N ALA A 134 -12.28 21.41 -2.80
CA ALA A 134 -13.69 21.40 -2.42
C ALA A 134 -13.79 21.61 -0.89
N ARG A 135 -13.26 22.73 -0.41
CA ARG A 135 -13.61 23.31 0.89
C ARG A 135 -13.91 24.79 0.70
#